data_AF-A0A316A734-F1
#
_entry.id   AF-A0A316A734-F1
#
_cell.length_a   1.000
_cell.length_b   1.000
_cell.length_c   1.000
_cell.angle_alpha   90.00
_cell.angle_beta   90.00
_cell.angle_gamma   90.00
#
_symmetry.space_group_name_H-M   'P 1'
#
loop_
_entity.id
_entity.type
_entity.pdbx_description
1 polymer ?
#
loop_
_entity_poly.entity_id
_entity_poly.type
_entity_poly.pdbx_seq_one_letter_code
_entity_poly.pdbx_strand_id
1 'polypeptide(L)' 'MKGKKNDFSMTFFVRKKVNSTEDTQVLYLKYVHNTDKAIKWLEANNICWDYANIYCRRTRKYIDRVYKDVNFDAHKIDK' A
#
# COMPACT_ATOMS: atom_id res chain seq x y z
N MET A 1 -0.70 2.70 -11.17
CA MET A 1 -1.48 1.99 -12.24
C MET A 1 -2.91 2.54 -12.35
N LYS A 2 -3.46 2.64 -13.57
CA LYS A 2 -4.86 3.09 -13.82
C LYS A 2 -5.61 2.09 -14.70
N GLY A 3 -6.73 1.57 -14.18
CA GLY A 3 -7.59 0.60 -14.86
C GLY A 3 -8.58 1.27 -15.81
N LYS A 4 -9.37 0.48 -16.54
CA LYS A 4 -10.48 1.00 -17.37
C LYS A 4 -11.77 1.14 -16.55
N LYS A 5 -11.99 0.26 -15.57
CA LYS A 5 -13.04 0.30 -14.54
C LYS A 5 -12.40 0.15 -13.16
N ASN A 6 -13.19 -0.07 -12.10
CA ASN A 6 -12.71 -0.51 -10.77
C ASN A 6 -12.11 -1.92 -10.86
N ASP A 7 -11.05 -2.08 -11.65
CA ASP A 7 -10.49 -3.36 -12.08
C ASP A 7 -9.48 -3.92 -11.06
N PHE A 8 -9.08 -3.12 -10.08
CA PHE A 8 -8.11 -3.51 -9.06
C PHE A 8 -8.75 -3.63 -7.69
N SER A 9 -8.12 -4.44 -6.86
CA SER A 9 -8.26 -4.41 -5.41
C SER A 9 -6.88 -4.28 -4.79
N MET A 10 -6.80 -3.60 -3.65
CA MET A 10 -5.54 -3.40 -2.93
C MET A 10 -5.69 -3.82 -1.48
N THR A 11 -4.68 -4.53 -0.98
CA THR A 11 -4.58 -4.88 0.44
C THR A 11 -3.31 -4.27 1.00
N PHE A 12 -3.43 -3.45 2.03
CA PHE A 12 -2.33 -2.75 2.67
C PHE A 12 -1.91 -3.48 3.94
N PHE A 13 -0.61 -3.51 4.18
CA PHE A 13 0.00 -4.20 5.31
C PHE A 13 0.95 -3.27 6.06
N VAL A 14 1.06 -3.49 7.37
CA VAL A 14 2.12 -2.95 8.22
C VAL A 14 2.99 -4.10 8.69
N ARG A 15 4.31 -3.95 8.56
CA ARG A 15 5.33 -4.84 9.10
C ARG A 15 5.60 -4.46 10.55
N LYS A 16 5.30 -5.38 11.45
CA LYS A 16 5.69 -5.25 12.85
C LYS A 16 6.84 -6.22 13.12
N LYS A 17 7.94 -5.70 13.68
CA LYS A 17 9.06 -6.52 14.15
C LYS A 17 8.91 -6.71 15.65
N VAL A 18 8.35 -7.84 16.08
CA VAL A 18 8.28 -8.24 17.48
C VAL A 18 8.68 -9.70 17.56
N ASN A 19 9.93 -9.97 17.92
CA ASN A 19 10.57 -11.31 17.98
C ASN A 19 10.62 -12.10 16.65
N SER A 20 9.71 -11.84 15.71
CA SER A 20 9.64 -12.28 14.31
C SER A 20 9.13 -11.11 13.44
N THR A 21 9.19 -11.24 12.11
CA THR A 21 8.58 -10.26 11.20
C THR A 21 7.15 -10.71 10.92
N GLU A 22 6.18 -9.92 11.34
CA GLU A 22 4.75 -10.17 11.09
C GLU A 22 4.16 -9.08 10.20
N ASP A 23 3.43 -9.51 9.17
CA ASP A 23 2.69 -8.64 8.27
C ASP A 23 1.23 -8.56 8.71
N THR A 24 0.82 -7.43 9.28
CA THR A 24 -0.57 -7.20 9.68
C THR A 24 -1.32 -6.47 8.58
N GLN A 25 -2.40 -7.07 8.07
CA GLN A 25 -3.31 -6.38 7.15
C GLN A 25 -4.00 -5.23 7.89
N VAL A 26 -3.92 -4.01 7.34
CA VAL A 26 -4.52 -2.81 7.93
C VAL A 26 -5.75 -2.33 7.16
N LEU A 27 -5.79 -2.52 5.84
CA LEU A 27 -6.89 -2.05 5.01
C LEU A 27 -7.03 -2.91 3.76
N TYR A 28 -8.28 -3.13 3.36
CA TYR A 28 -8.61 -3.74 2.08
C TYR A 28 -9.55 -2.83 1.27
N LEU A 29 -9.08 -2.40 0.11
CA LEU A 29 -9.87 -1.63 -0.85
C LEU A 29 -10.32 -2.53 -1.99
N LYS A 30 -11.60 -2.93 -1.96
CA LYS A 30 -12.18 -3.85 -2.95
C LYS A 30 -12.32 -3.24 -4.34
N TYR A 31 -12.53 -1.93 -4.45
CA TYR A 31 -12.83 -1.26 -5.73
C TYR A 31 -11.86 -0.12 -5.97
N VAL A 32 -10.77 -0.41 -6.69
CA VAL A 32 -9.74 0.57 -7.01
C VAL A 32 -9.67 0.75 -8.52
N HIS A 33 -9.90 1.99 -8.98
CA HIS A 33 -9.71 2.37 -10.38
C HIS A 33 -8.28 2.83 -10.67
N ASN A 34 -7.68 3.56 -9.73
CA ASN A 34 -6.32 4.07 -9.84
C ASN A 34 -5.59 3.82 -8.51
N THR A 35 -4.53 3.01 -8.56
CA THR A 35 -3.79 2.57 -7.37
C THR A 35 -3.03 3.72 -6.72
N ASP A 36 -2.54 4.67 -7.52
CA ASP A 36 -1.71 5.78 -7.06
C ASP A 36 -2.58 6.81 -6.33
N LYS A 37 -3.81 7.03 -6.81
CA LYS A 37 -4.82 7.83 -6.08
C LYS A 37 -5.25 7.17 -4.77
N ALA A 38 -5.36 5.85 -4.74
CA ALA A 38 -5.72 5.12 -3.52
C ALA A 38 -4.64 5.24 -2.45
N ILE A 39 -3.36 5.15 -2.84
CA ILE A 39 -2.21 5.38 -1.95
C ILE A 39 -2.22 6.80 -1.41
N LYS A 40 -2.35 7.81 -2.29
CA LYS A 40 -2.41 9.22 -1.87
C LYS A 40 -3.56 9.52 -0.90
N TRP A 41 -4.72 8.90 -1.12
CA TRP A 41 -5.85 9.02 -0.19
C TRP A 41 -5.50 8.41 1.17
N LEU A 42 -4.84 7.25 1.18
CA LEU A 42 -4.44 6.56 2.41
C LEU A 42 -3.42 7.39 3.22
N GLU A 43 -2.45 7.99 2.52
CA GLU A 43 -1.48 8.92 3.10
C GLU A 43 -2.14 10.20 3.65
N ALA A 44 -3.08 10.79 2.91
CA ALA A 44 -3.83 11.97 3.37
C ALA A 44 -4.68 11.69 4.63
N ASN A 45 -5.03 10.43 4.89
CA ASN A 45 -5.74 10.01 6.08
C ASN A 45 -4.81 9.52 7.21
N ASN A 46 -3.48 9.70 7.08
CA ASN A 46 -2.49 9.25 8.06
C ASN A 46 -2.59 7.75 8.42
N ILE A 47 -3.06 6.91 7.49
CA ILE A 47 -3.14 5.47 7.72
C ILE A 47 -1.73 4.89 7.57
N CYS A 48 -1.25 4.20 8.59
CA CYS A 48 0.07 3.56 8.58
C CYS A 48 0.06 2.32 7.67
N TRP A 49 1.08 2.18 6.82
CA TRP A 49 1.30 1.05 5.91
C TRP A 49 2.78 0.99 5.49
N ASP A 50 3.26 -0.21 5.16
CA ASP A 50 4.63 -0.47 4.68
C ASP A 50 4.65 -0.93 3.22
N TYR A 51 3.68 -1.75 2.84
CA TYR A 51 3.51 -2.17 1.46
C TYR A 51 2.03 -2.50 1.16
N ALA A 52 1.67 -2.53 -0.11
CA ALA A 52 0.36 -2.93 -0.57
C ALA A 52 0.48 -3.97 -1.68
N ASN A 53 -0.32 -5.03 -1.59
CA ASN A 53 -0.50 -5.99 -2.68
C ASN A 53 -1.64 -5.53 -3.58
N ILE A 54 -1.43 -5.60 -4.88
CA ILE A 54 -2.40 -5.22 -5.91
C ILE A 54 -2.84 -6.47 -6.64
N TYR A 55 -4.15 -6.63 -6.78
CA TYR A 55 -4.76 -7.78 -7.46
C TYR A 55 -5.70 -7.30 -8.57
N CYS A 56 -5.87 -8.12 -9.59
CA CYS A 56 -6.99 -7.99 -10.50
C CYS A 56 -8.25 -8.37 -9.72
N ARG A 57 -9.18 -7.43 -9.54
CA ARG A 57 -10.37 -7.63 -8.70
C ARG A 57 -11.23 -8.80 -9.16
N ARG A 58 -11.39 -8.96 -10.49
CA ARG A 58 -12.28 -9.98 -11.08
C ARG A 58 -11.69 -11.37 -10.99
N THR A 59 -10.42 -11.53 -11.35
CA THR A 59 -9.75 -12.83 -11.42
C THR A 59 -9.03 -13.21 -10.13
N ARG A 60 -8.91 -12.26 -9.19
CA ARG A 60 -8.13 -12.37 -7.94
C ARG A 60 -6.64 -12.66 -8.16
N LYS A 61 -6.16 -12.58 -9.40
CA LYS A 61 -4.75 -12.78 -9.71
C LYS A 61 -3.95 -11.65 -9.11
N TYR A 62 -2.87 -12.00 -8.40
CA TYR A 62 -1.86 -11.06 -7.99
C TYR A 62 -1.27 -10.36 -9.21
N ILE A 63 -1.10 -9.04 -9.12
CA ILE A 63 -0.51 -8.22 -10.18
C ILE A 63 0.87 -7.76 -9.71
N ASP A 64 0.93 -7.07 -8.56
CA ASP A 64 2.14 -6.39 -8.12
C ASP A 64 2.12 -6.08 -6.63
N ARG A 65 3.28 -5.72 -6.08
CA ARG A 65 3.45 -5.20 -4.72
C ARG A 65 4.16 -3.86 -4.79
N VAL A 66 3.53 -2.86 -4.18
CA VAL A 66 4.11 -1.54 -4.01
C VAL A 66 4.58 -1.39 -2.57
N TYR A 67 5.81 -0.92 -2.40
CA TYR A 67 6.33 -0.56 -1.09
C TYR A 67 6.10 0.94 -0.89
N LYS A 68 5.85 1.35 0.35
CA LYS A 68 5.91 2.77 0.70
C LYS A 68 7.35 3.20 0.44
N ASP A 69 7.55 4.17 -0.45
CA ASP A 69 8.86 4.78 -0.64
C ASP A 69 9.23 5.47 0.68
N VAL A 70 10.05 4.77 1.47
CA VAL A 70 10.82 5.40 2.53
C VAL A 70 11.92 6.16 1.80
N ASN A 71 11.64 7.40 1.43
CA ASN A 71 12.70 8.40 1.49
C ASN A 71 13.14 8.39 2.95
N PHE A 72 14.20 7.63 3.23
CA PHE A 72 15.05 7.94 4.36
C PHE A 72 15.55 9.34 4.07
N ASP A 73 14.84 10.36 4.57
CA ASP A 73 15.40 11.69 4.74
C ASP A 73 16.62 11.49 5.64
N ALA A 74 17.76 11.27 4.99
CA ALA A 74 19.05 11.17 5.60
C ALA A 74 19.25 12.48 6.36
N HIS A 75 19.20 12.39 7.68
CA HIS A 75 19.73 13.35 8.63
C HIS A 75 19.78 14.80 8.14
N LYS A 76 18.66 15.52 8.26
CA LYS A 76 18.78 16.90 8.74
C LYS A 76 18.92 16.85 10.26
N ILE A 77 20.10 16.43 10.71
CA ILE A 77 20.62 16.89 11.99
C ILE A 77 21.08 18.31 11.68
N ASP A 78 20.19 19.27 11.89
CA ASP A 78 20.58 20.67 11.90
C ASP A 78 21.59 20.87 13.05
N LYS A 79 22.72 21.48 12.70
CA LYS A 79 23.83 21.85 13.58
C LYS A 79 23.45 22.97 14.54
#